data_AF-A0A3D5N2U1-F1
#
_entry.id   AF-A0A3D5N2U1-F1
#
_cell.length_a   1.000
_cell.length_b   1.000
_cell.length_c   1.000
_cell.angle_alpha   90.00
_cell.angle_beta   90.00
_cell.angle_gamma   90.00
#
_symmetry.space_group_name_H-M   'P 1'
#
loop_
_entity.id
_entity.type
_entity.pdbx_description
1 polymer ?
#
loop_
_entity_poly.entity_id
_entity_poly.type
_entity_poly.pdbx_seq_one_letter_code
_entity_poly.pdbx_strand_id
1 'polypeptide(L)'
;MTGFIKNLHNPKNATVALCIEGDRVFSTGDLRSDIDRLCPALFASSRIAIHCQSARLFLIAITAAWRAGATVIFPATDRSAYLDGISDQFDLYLDDAAIRERLAAAATTTNTSNMTLPAASNCRAVFFTSGSTG
;
A
#
# COMPACT_ATOMS: atom_id res chain seq x y z
N MET A 1 -8.62 11.52 9.23
CA MET A 1 -8.63 10.16 8.62
C MET A 1 -8.44 9.02 9.66
N THR A 2 -8.80 9.19 10.93
CA THR A 2 -8.53 8.18 11.98
C THR A 2 -9.53 7.03 12.03
N GLY A 3 -10.76 7.22 11.53
CA GLY A 3 -11.81 6.20 11.60
C GLY A 3 -11.68 5.06 10.58
N PHE A 4 -11.30 5.35 9.33
CA PHE A 4 -11.29 4.36 8.25
C PHE A 4 -10.26 3.25 8.51
N ILE A 5 -9.01 3.64 8.71
CA ILE A 5 -7.89 2.72 8.95
C ILE A 5 -8.07 1.96 10.28
N LYS A 6 -8.65 2.59 11.31
CA LYS A 6 -9.04 1.89 12.55
C LYS A 6 -10.15 0.85 12.30
N ASN A 7 -11.15 1.18 11.49
CA ASN A 7 -12.23 0.25 11.13
C ASN A 7 -11.75 -0.92 10.25
N LEU A 8 -10.72 -0.70 9.43
CA LEU A 8 -10.08 -1.74 8.62
C LEU A 8 -9.49 -2.88 9.49
N HIS A 9 -9.03 -2.54 10.69
CA HIS A 9 -8.42 -3.51 11.61
C HIS A 9 -9.39 -4.05 12.68
N ASN A 10 -10.63 -3.52 12.77
CA ASN A 10 -11.61 -4.00 13.73
C ASN A 10 -12.11 -5.40 13.31
N PRO A 11 -11.88 -6.46 14.12
CA PRO A 11 -12.28 -7.82 13.77
C PRO A 11 -13.78 -7.98 13.50
N LYS A 12 -14.62 -7.15 14.12
CA LYS A 12 -16.08 -7.16 13.91
C LYS A 12 -16.48 -6.78 12.48
N ASN A 13 -15.60 -6.08 11.77
CA ASN A 13 -15.85 -5.62 10.41
C ASN A 13 -15.32 -6.62 9.36
N ALA A 14 -14.71 -7.74 9.76
CA ALA A 14 -13.98 -8.61 8.84
C ALA A 14 -14.79 -9.07 7.62
N THR A 15 -16.10 -9.28 7.77
CA THR A 15 -16.99 -9.70 6.67
C THR A 15 -17.68 -8.55 5.96
N VAL A 16 -17.51 -7.30 6.42
CA VAL A 16 -18.13 -6.12 5.83
C VAL A 16 -17.50 -5.84 4.48
N ALA A 17 -18.33 -5.79 3.43
CA ALA A 17 -17.93 -5.41 2.09
C ALA A 17 -17.33 -4.01 2.10
N LEU A 18 -16.15 -3.87 1.49
CA LEU A 18 -15.38 -2.63 1.49
C LEU A 18 -15.20 -2.06 0.08
N CYS A 19 -14.93 -2.91 -0.91
CA CYS A 19 -14.83 -2.48 -2.30
C CYS A 19 -15.21 -3.58 -3.29
N ILE A 20 -15.39 -3.19 -4.55
CA ILE A 20 -15.69 -4.06 -5.68
C ILE A 20 -14.62 -3.80 -6.74
N GLU A 21 -14.07 -4.86 -7.32
CA GLU A 21 -13.14 -4.79 -8.44
C GLU A 21 -13.52 -5.87 -9.46
N GLY A 22 -13.90 -5.45 -10.66
CA GLY A 22 -14.61 -6.31 -11.60
C GLY A 22 -15.92 -6.82 -10.98
N ASP A 23 -16.16 -8.13 -11.05
CA ASP A 23 -17.34 -8.79 -10.47
C ASP A 23 -17.12 -9.31 -9.05
N ARG A 24 -15.96 -9.00 -8.43
CA ARG A 24 -15.60 -9.51 -7.10
C ARG A 24 -15.80 -8.46 -6.02
N VAL A 25 -16.58 -8.82 -5.01
CA VAL A 25 -16.69 -8.07 -3.76
C VAL A 25 -15.54 -8.46 -2.83
N PHE A 26 -14.86 -7.46 -2.27
CA PHE A 26 -13.82 -7.63 -1.27
C PHE A 26 -14.29 -7.12 0.08
N SER A 27 -14.10 -7.95 1.10
CA SER A 27 -14.38 -7.61 2.48
C SER A 27 -13.20 -6.87 3.13
N THR A 28 -13.47 -6.26 4.27
CA THR A 28 -12.46 -5.66 5.13
C THR A 28 -11.39 -6.70 5.53
N GLY A 29 -11.81 -7.94 5.79
CA GLY A 29 -10.94 -9.06 6.14
C GLY A 29 -10.02 -9.47 4.99
N ASP A 30 -10.51 -9.43 3.74
CA ASP A 30 -9.69 -9.71 2.56
C ASP A 30 -8.57 -8.69 2.42
N LEU A 31 -8.89 -7.39 2.52
CA LEU A 31 -7.87 -6.34 2.43
C LEU A 31 -6.89 -6.43 3.59
N ARG A 32 -7.36 -6.70 4.81
CA ARG A 32 -6.47 -6.89 5.96
C ARG A 32 -5.50 -8.05 5.72
N SER A 33 -5.98 -9.18 5.21
CA SER A 33 -5.14 -10.33 4.88
C SER A 33 -4.11 -9.99 3.79
N ASP A 34 -4.49 -9.23 2.76
CA ASP A 34 -3.56 -8.77 1.73
C ASP A 34 -2.48 -7.83 2.32
N ILE A 35 -2.85 -6.91 3.19
CA ILE A 35 -1.90 -6.01 3.85
C ILE A 35 -0.94 -6.80 4.75
N ASP A 36 -1.45 -7.78 5.50
CA ASP A 36 -0.65 -8.66 6.36
C ASP A 36 0.36 -9.47 5.55
N ARG A 37 -0.02 -9.93 4.35
CA ARG A 37 0.87 -10.64 3.44
C ARG A 37 1.91 -9.74 2.78
N LEU A 38 1.52 -8.52 2.40
CA LEU A 38 2.41 -7.59 1.71
C LEU A 38 3.45 -6.95 2.65
N CYS A 39 3.04 -6.58 3.87
CA CYS A 39 3.88 -5.78 4.77
C CYS A 39 5.28 -6.35 5.03
N PRO A 40 5.49 -7.66 5.28
CA PRO A 40 6.82 -8.22 5.50
C PRO A 40 7.78 -8.02 4.33
N ALA A 41 7.26 -8.03 3.10
CA ALA A 41 8.05 -7.82 1.89
C ALA A 41 8.54 -6.37 1.73
N LEU A 42 8.07 -5.44 2.57
CA LEU A 42 8.39 -4.02 2.49
C LEU A 42 9.35 -3.54 3.60
N PHE A 43 9.73 -4.38 4.57
CA PHE A 43 10.57 -3.95 5.71
C PHE A 43 11.98 -3.48 5.33
N ALA A 44 12.51 -3.93 4.18
CA ALA A 44 13.82 -3.50 3.71
C ALA A 44 13.80 -2.10 3.07
N SER A 45 12.60 -1.56 2.79
CA SER A 45 12.41 -0.32 2.05
C SER A 45 12.03 0.83 2.97
N SER A 46 12.73 1.96 2.83
CA SER A 46 12.48 3.17 3.63
C SER A 46 11.62 4.19 2.89
N ARG A 47 11.70 4.22 1.56
CA ARG A 47 11.01 5.16 0.69
C ARG A 47 10.40 4.42 -0.48
N ILE A 48 9.08 4.29 -0.49
CA ILE A 48 8.35 3.45 -1.44
C ILE A 48 7.48 4.33 -2.33
N ALA A 49 7.76 4.35 -3.62
CA ALA A 49 6.89 4.97 -4.61
C ALA A 49 5.71 4.05 -4.94
N ILE A 50 4.49 4.57 -4.92
CA ILE A 50 3.26 3.82 -5.17
C ILE A 50 2.46 4.52 -6.27
N HIS A 51 2.18 3.81 -7.35
CA HIS A 51 1.29 4.28 -8.40
C HIS A 51 0.42 3.13 -8.91
N CYS A 52 -0.86 3.16 -8.57
CA CYS A 52 -1.79 2.06 -8.85
C CYS A 52 -3.00 2.56 -9.63
N GLN A 53 -3.50 1.73 -10.54
CA GLN A 53 -4.79 1.95 -11.19
C GLN A 53 -5.91 1.37 -10.32
N SER A 54 -5.65 0.25 -9.66
CA SER A 54 -6.57 -0.33 -8.69
C SER A 54 -6.56 0.43 -7.36
N ALA A 55 -7.71 1.04 -7.02
CA ALA A 55 -7.90 1.67 -5.71
C ALA A 55 -7.75 0.68 -4.53
N ARG A 56 -8.09 -0.60 -4.77
CA ARG A 56 -7.91 -1.67 -3.76
C ARG A 56 -6.42 -1.93 -3.53
N LEU A 57 -5.64 -2.12 -4.59
CA LEU A 57 -4.19 -2.35 -4.47
C LEU A 57 -3.46 -1.13 -3.93
N PHE A 58 -3.88 0.08 -4.33
CA PHE A 58 -3.40 1.33 -3.74
C PHE A 58 -3.56 1.34 -2.23
N LEU A 59 -4.78 1.03 -1.73
CA LEU A 59 -5.08 1.01 -0.31
C LEU A 59 -4.29 -0.07 0.44
N ILE A 60 -4.11 -1.24 -0.17
CA ILE A 60 -3.29 -2.31 0.40
C ILE A 60 -1.83 -1.85 0.53
N ALA A 61 -1.26 -1.31 -0.55
CA ALA A 61 0.15 -0.91 -0.61
C ALA A 61 0.47 0.25 0.33
N ILE A 62 -0.34 1.32 0.36
CA ILE A 62 -0.10 2.46 1.26
C ILE A 62 -0.16 2.04 2.73
N THR A 63 -1.12 1.18 3.08
CA THR A 63 -1.29 0.71 4.46
C THR A 63 -0.16 -0.24 4.86
N ALA A 64 0.27 -1.13 3.96
CA ALA A 64 1.40 -2.02 4.18
C ALA A 64 2.71 -1.24 4.33
N ALA A 65 2.95 -0.24 3.47
CA ALA A 65 4.15 0.59 3.51
C ALA A 65 4.24 1.37 4.84
N TRP A 66 3.16 2.01 5.28
CA TRP A 66 3.15 2.69 6.58
C TRP A 66 3.36 1.72 7.74
N ARG A 67 2.74 0.53 7.70
CA ARG A 67 2.98 -0.52 8.71
C ARG A 67 4.42 -1.01 8.71
N ALA A 68 5.09 -1.01 7.56
CA ALA A 68 6.53 -1.30 7.45
C ALA A 68 7.42 -0.13 7.92
N GLY A 69 6.85 1.04 8.23
CA GLY A 69 7.59 2.23 8.66
C GLY A 69 8.13 3.07 7.50
N ALA A 70 7.74 2.77 6.27
CA ALA A 70 8.22 3.48 5.09
C ALA A 70 7.54 4.84 4.91
N THR A 71 8.28 5.77 4.32
CA THR A 71 7.70 6.99 3.73
C THR A 71 7.15 6.64 2.35
N VAL A 72 5.87 6.92 2.12
CA VAL A 72 5.24 6.69 0.82
C VAL A 72 5.50 7.88 -0.11
N ILE A 73 5.77 7.60 -1.37
CA ILE A 73 5.94 8.59 -2.42
C ILE A 73 4.85 8.41 -3.46
N PHE A 74 4.13 9.48 -3.77
CA PHE A 74 3.16 9.53 -4.83
C PHE A 74 3.75 10.28 -6.02
N PRO A 75 4.26 9.55 -7.02
CA PRO A 75 4.73 10.18 -8.26
C PRO A 75 3.54 10.81 -8.99
N ALA A 76 3.79 11.87 -9.76
CA ALA A 76 2.76 12.54 -10.54
C ALA A 76 2.22 11.67 -11.71
N THR A 77 3.00 10.68 -12.14
CA THR A 77 2.70 9.78 -13.26
C THR A 77 3.55 8.52 -13.16
N ASP A 78 3.11 7.44 -13.83
CA ASP A 78 3.83 6.17 -14.04
C ASP A 78 4.74 6.16 -15.28
N ARG A 79 4.88 7.28 -16.00
CA ARG A 79 5.76 7.35 -17.17
C ARG A 79 7.22 7.08 -16.78
N SER A 80 7.88 6.16 -17.49
CA SER A 80 9.27 5.76 -17.22
C SER A 80 10.23 6.94 -17.10
N ALA A 81 10.24 7.84 -18.08
CA ALA A 81 11.13 9.01 -18.09
C ALA A 81 10.96 9.91 -16.85
N TYR A 82 9.74 9.98 -16.29
CA TYR A 82 9.48 10.71 -15.06
C TYR A 82 10.01 9.95 -13.84
N LEU A 83 9.72 8.64 -13.75
CA LEU A 83 10.19 7.78 -12.68
C LEU A 83 11.73 7.71 -12.62
N ASP A 84 12.38 7.65 -13.78
CA ASP A 84 13.85 7.72 -13.89
C ASP A 84 14.39 9.02 -13.30
N GLY A 85 13.69 10.14 -13.55
CA GLY A 85 14.06 11.47 -13.04
C GLY A 85 13.90 11.66 -11.54
N ILE A 86 13.14 10.79 -10.86
CA ILE A 86 13.00 10.77 -9.39
C ILE A 86 13.46 9.44 -8.77
N SER A 87 14.25 8.66 -9.51
CA SER A 87 14.67 7.32 -9.09
C SER A 87 15.56 7.32 -7.84
N ASP A 88 16.26 8.43 -7.57
CA ASP A 88 17.03 8.66 -6.35
C ASP A 88 16.15 8.94 -5.13
N GLN A 89 14.85 9.21 -5.34
CA GLN A 89 13.91 9.54 -4.27
C GLN A 89 13.27 8.33 -3.62
N PHE A 90 13.32 7.13 -4.20
CA PHE A 90 12.73 5.92 -3.64
C PHE A 90 13.65 4.71 -3.83
N ASP A 91 13.53 3.73 -2.95
CA ASP A 91 14.27 2.46 -3.03
C ASP A 91 13.40 1.31 -3.57
N LEU A 92 12.09 1.52 -3.69
CA LEU A 92 11.14 0.56 -4.23
C LEU A 92 9.99 1.27 -4.95
N TYR A 93 9.59 0.74 -6.10
CA TYR A 93 8.40 1.14 -6.83
C TYR A 93 7.34 0.03 -6.80
N LEU A 94 6.10 0.39 -6.51
CA LEU A 94 4.96 -0.51 -6.47
C LEU A 94 3.85 -0.01 -7.39
N ASP A 95 3.62 -0.77 -8.46
CA ASP A 95 2.43 -0.71 -9.29
C ASP A 95 1.52 -1.92 -9.04
N ASP A 96 0.38 -1.97 -9.76
CA ASP A 96 -0.58 -3.07 -9.66
C ASP A 96 0.07 -4.46 -9.88
N ALA A 97 1.02 -4.57 -10.81
CA ALA A 97 1.69 -5.83 -11.14
C ALA A 97 2.66 -6.26 -10.04
N ALA A 98 3.52 -5.34 -9.59
CA ALA A 98 4.50 -5.56 -8.54
C ALA A 98 3.85 -5.94 -7.19
N ILE A 99 2.67 -5.38 -6.90
CA ILE A 99 1.88 -5.74 -5.71
C ILE A 99 1.32 -7.15 -5.84
N ARG A 100 0.70 -7.49 -6.98
CA ARG A 100 0.13 -8.83 -7.21
C ARG A 100 1.19 -9.92 -7.14
N GLU A 101 2.36 -9.69 -7.72
CA GLU A 101 3.49 -10.61 -7.66
C GLU A 101 3.92 -10.90 -6.21
N ARG A 102 4.09 -9.86 -5.39
CA ARG A 102 4.44 -9.99 -3.97
C ARG A 102 3.38 -10.71 -3.16
N LEU A 103 2.10 -10.42 -3.42
CA LEU A 103 0.98 -11.10 -2.76
C LEU A 103 0.92 -12.59 -3.11
N ALA A 104 1.22 -12.94 -4.36
CA ALA A 104 1.31 -14.33 -4.80
C ALA A 104 2.48 -15.06 -4.11
N ALA A 105 3.65 -14.43 -4.01
CA ALA A 105 4.81 -15.00 -3.32
C ALA A 105 4.59 -15.18 -1.81
N ALA A 106 3.85 -14.26 -1.17
CA ALA A 106 3.55 -14.30 0.26
C ALA A 106 2.49 -15.33 0.66
N ALA A 107 1.70 -15.87 -0.28
CA ALA A 107 0.71 -16.91 0.01
C ALA A 107 1.32 -18.21 0.58
N THR A 108 2.64 -18.36 0.46
CA THR A 108 3.42 -19.51 0.95
C THR A 108 3.85 -19.41 2.42
N THR A 109 3.63 -18.28 3.10
CA THR A 109 4.12 -18.01 4.45
C THR A 109 2.99 -17.61 5.41
N THR A 110 2.64 -18.48 6.36
CA THR A 110 1.69 -18.18 7.43
C THR A 110 2.36 -17.35 8.53
N ASN A 111 2.09 -16.04 8.56
CA ASN A 111 2.46 -15.17 9.67
C ASN A 111 1.22 -14.63 10.38
N THR A 112 1.04 -15.05 11.63
CA THR A 112 0.05 -14.48 12.56
C THR A 112 0.70 -13.35 13.35
N SER A 113 0.77 -12.14 12.79
CA SER A 113 1.20 -10.97 13.55
C SER A 113 -0.01 -10.22 14.11
N ASN A 114 -0.08 -10.07 15.43
CA ASN A 114 -0.98 -9.10 16.07
C ASN A 114 -0.54 -7.70 15.64
N MET A 115 -1.28 -7.11 14.71
CA MET A 115 -0.83 -5.94 13.96
C MET A 115 -1.58 -4.68 14.37
N THR A 116 -0.82 -3.79 15.00
CA THR A 116 -1.23 -2.42 15.31
C THR A 116 -0.75 -1.53 14.18
N LEU A 117 -1.66 -0.73 13.61
CA LEU A 117 -1.25 0.36 12.72
C LEU A 117 -0.32 1.32 13.46
N PRO A 118 0.66 1.92 12.75
CA PRO A 118 1.42 3.02 13.33
C PRO A 118 0.50 4.18 13.69
N ALA A 119 0.92 4.99 14.67
CA ALA A 119 0.24 6.24 14.97
C ALA A 119 0.16 7.12 13.71
N ALA A 120 -0.91 7.91 13.55
CA ALA A 120 -1.09 8.73 12.36
C ALA A 120 0.08 9.71 12.10
N SER A 121 0.77 10.15 13.16
CA SER A 121 2.00 10.96 13.08
C SER A 121 3.18 10.26 12.40
N ASN A 122 3.14 8.94 12.30
CA ASN A 122 4.18 8.11 11.70
C ASN A 122 3.83 7.70 10.25
N CYS A 123 2.60 7.93 9.81
CA CYS A 123 2.20 7.72 8.41
C CYS A 123 2.63 8.92 7.56
N ARG A 124 3.73 8.77 6.81
CA ARG A 124 4.30 9.85 6.00
C ARG A 124 4.06 9.62 4.51
N ALA A 125 3.71 10.69 3.80
CA ALA A 125 3.55 10.70 2.36
C ALA A 125 4.19 11.95 1.75
N VAL A 126 4.89 11.77 0.63
CA VAL A 126 5.43 12.85 -0.22
C VAL A 126 4.70 12.82 -1.54
N PHE A 127 4.18 13.97 -1.97
CA PHE A 127 3.48 14.12 -3.23
C PHE A 127 4.34 14.94 -4.19
N PHE A 128 4.57 14.40 -5.39
CA PHE A 128 5.14 15.20 -6.46
C PHE A 128 3.99 15.74 -7.32
N THR A 129 3.96 17.06 -7.51
CA THR A 129 3.00 17.69 -8.41
C THR A 129 3.59 17.73 -9.82
N SER A 130 2.73 17.66 -10.83
CA SER A 130 3.14 17.89 -12.22
C SER A 130 3.72 19.30 -12.33
N GLY A 131 5.04 19.39 -12.45
CA GLY A 131 5.77 20.66 -12.50
C GLY A 131 5.29 21.53 -13.66
N SER A 132 4.44 22.52 -13.36
CA SER A 132 4.04 23.55 -14.32
C SER A 132 5.12 24.63 -14.48
N THR A 133 6.19 24.58 -13.68
CA THR A 133 7.30 25.55 -13.69
C THR A 133 8.62 24.80 -13.49
N GLY A 134 9.16 24.29 -14.59
CA GLY A 134 10.57 23.91 -14.69
C GLY A 134 11.31 24.98 -15.49
#